data_AF-A0A101JGS7-F1
#
_entry.id   AF-A0A101JGS7-F1
#
_cell.length_a   1.000
_cell.length_b   1.000
_cell.length_c   1.000
_cell.angle_alpha   90.00
_cell.angle_beta   90.00
_cell.angle_gamma   90.00
#
_symmetry.space_group_name_H-M   'P 1'
#
loop_
_entity.id
_entity.type
_entity.pdbx_description
1 polymer ?
#
loop_
_entity_poly.entity_id
_entity_poly.type
_entity_poly.pdbx_seq_one_letter_code
_entity_poly.pdbx_strand_id
1 'polypeptide(L)'
;MEHFSMERAARYAGYSREGLRKVINRGELPVLPDTKPVKLSPADVEAFLRVKQEDALRDLVRRRQTPETLARDVRHKLLHQDTTVLPDHVGEHQRLRLSLVPDAARHLFGTAALNAVFLEDGHGCRWCRATEYAEFLGTWAPTAYGVAFRELFGQLPCEKCGPRLYGVVMESLRAQVHAGGERAADGRVAPSAAERERAEEWARQRAVTAAAKPVQQDDGGRALVAKRLRETRARAKAAKRSGDRAYALRLAQMARDLEKDAARVDGGAVTASARPGRLRCGHTLASGCSCPRRASTR
;
A
#
# COMPACT_ATOMS: atom_id res chain seq x y z
N MET A 1 -22.89 10.92 25.26
CA MET A 1 -22.46 11.25 23.89
C MET A 1 -23.49 12.18 23.29
N GLU A 2 -23.07 13.28 22.66
CA GLU A 2 -23.99 14.18 21.96
C GLU A 2 -24.47 13.55 20.65
N HIS A 3 -25.77 13.63 20.41
CA HIS A 3 -26.36 13.22 19.12
C HIS A 3 -25.92 14.14 17.98
N PHE A 4 -25.88 13.60 16.76
CA PHE A 4 -25.66 14.42 15.57
C PHE A 4 -26.95 15.10 15.14
N SER A 5 -26.86 16.40 14.86
CA SER A 5 -27.86 17.07 14.01
C SER A 5 -27.72 16.56 12.57
N MET A 6 -28.78 16.72 11.77
CA MET A 6 -28.74 16.36 10.34
C MET A 6 -27.57 17.04 9.61
N GLU A 7 -27.26 18.29 9.93
CA GLU A 7 -26.14 19.03 9.31
C GLU A 7 -24.77 18.51 9.74
N ARG A 8 -24.62 18.16 11.02
CA ARG A 8 -23.37 17.57 11.53
C ARG A 8 -23.15 16.18 10.95
N ALA A 9 -24.19 15.34 10.90
CA ALA A 9 -24.13 14.02 10.28
C ALA A 9 -23.83 14.09 8.78
N ALA A 10 -24.44 15.04 8.06
CA ALA A 10 -24.21 15.20 6.63
C ALA A 10 -22.76 15.58 6.35
N ARG A 11 -22.23 16.57 7.09
CA ARG A 11 -20.80 16.93 7.02
C ARG A 11 -19.91 15.74 7.36
N TYR A 12 -20.17 15.06 8.47
CA TYR A 12 -19.39 13.93 8.92
C TYR A 12 -19.34 12.80 7.89
N ALA A 13 -20.48 12.42 7.31
CA ALA A 13 -20.57 11.35 6.31
C ALA A 13 -20.12 11.79 4.90
N GLY A 14 -19.85 13.09 4.67
CA GLY A 14 -19.49 13.62 3.35
C GLY A 14 -20.67 13.75 2.37
N TYR A 15 -21.88 14.00 2.88
CA TYR A 15 -23.10 14.19 2.08
C TYR A 15 -23.58 15.64 2.15
N SER A 16 -24.33 16.06 1.12
CA SER A 16 -25.19 17.24 1.26
C SER A 16 -26.33 16.93 2.24
N ARG A 17 -26.88 17.97 2.89
CA ARG A 17 -28.05 17.81 3.78
C ARG A 17 -29.21 17.10 3.08
N GLU A 18 -29.47 17.46 1.82
CA GLU A 18 -30.52 16.82 1.03
C GLU A 18 -30.17 15.37 0.64
N GLY A 19 -28.90 15.10 0.35
CA GLY A 19 -28.41 13.74 0.12
C GLY A 19 -28.62 12.83 1.32
N LEU A 20 -28.29 13.32 2.52
CA LEU A 20 -28.52 12.58 3.76
C LEU A 20 -30.02 12.39 4.05
N ARG A 21 -30.85 13.41 3.77
CA ARG A 21 -32.30 13.28 3.89
C ARG A 21 -32.85 12.16 3.00
N LYS A 22 -32.35 12.03 1.75
CA LYS A 22 -32.71 10.92 0.86
C LYS A 22 -32.23 9.56 1.35
N VAL A 23 -31.08 9.49 2.04
CA VAL A 23 -30.59 8.25 2.67
C VAL A 23 -31.52 7.83 3.81
N ILE A 24 -31.90 8.78 4.68
CA ILE A 24 -32.84 8.55 5.78
C ILE A 24 -34.21 8.08 5.23
N ASN A 25 -34.74 8.75 4.21
CA ASN A 25 -36.02 8.38 3.61
C ASN A 25 -36.01 7.00 2.94
N ARG A 26 -34.84 6.51 2.54
CA ARG A 26 -34.66 5.15 2.01
C ARG A 26 -34.51 4.08 3.10
N GLY A 27 -34.47 4.48 4.37
CA GLY A 27 -34.26 3.59 5.51
C GLY A 27 -32.81 3.10 5.65
N GLU A 28 -31.86 3.71 4.94
CA GLU A 28 -30.44 3.33 5.01
C GLU A 28 -29.74 3.88 6.27
N LEU A 29 -30.30 4.91 6.91
CA LEU A 29 -29.79 5.51 8.13
C LEU A 29 -30.95 5.76 9.10
N PRO A 30 -31.00 5.08 10.26
CA PRO A 30 -32.06 5.24 11.23
C PRO A 30 -31.99 6.62 11.90
N VAL A 31 -33.17 7.16 12.24
CA VAL A 31 -33.33 8.38 13.03
C VAL A 31 -33.80 8.03 14.43
N LEU A 32 -33.43 8.85 15.41
CA LEU A 32 -33.92 8.65 16.77
C LEU A 32 -35.42 8.94 16.85
N PRO A 33 -36.21 8.06 17.49
CA PRO A 33 -37.67 8.20 17.56
C PRO A 33 -38.07 9.52 18.21
N ASP A 34 -39.12 10.12 17.67
CA ASP A 34 -39.78 11.33 18.20
C ASP A 34 -38.89 12.56 18.38
N THR A 35 -37.78 12.65 17.65
CA THR A 35 -36.90 13.83 17.68
C THR A 35 -37.24 14.84 16.59
N LYS A 36 -37.71 16.03 17.00
CA LYS A 36 -37.79 17.24 16.17
C LYS A 36 -37.01 18.37 16.87
N PRO A 37 -35.94 18.93 16.27
CA PRO A 37 -35.34 18.57 14.99
C PRO A 37 -34.75 17.15 14.96
N VAL A 38 -34.64 16.55 13.77
CA VAL A 38 -34.14 15.19 13.57
C VAL A 38 -32.74 15.03 14.18
N LYS A 39 -32.60 14.04 15.06
CA LYS A 39 -31.32 13.65 15.66
C LYS A 39 -30.91 12.26 15.20
N LEU A 40 -29.60 12.09 15.04
CA LEU A 40 -28.97 10.86 14.57
C LEU A 40 -27.98 10.36 15.63
N SER A 41 -27.91 9.06 15.82
CA SER A 41 -26.88 8.46 16.67
C SER A 41 -25.52 8.57 15.98
N PRO A 42 -24.45 9.02 16.67
CA PRO A 42 -23.11 8.98 16.11
C PRO A 42 -22.70 7.57 15.66
N ALA A 43 -23.08 6.54 16.43
CA ALA A 43 -22.76 5.15 16.11
C ALA A 43 -23.42 4.68 14.80
N ASP A 44 -24.68 5.07 14.56
CA ASP A 44 -25.39 4.72 13.33
C ASP A 44 -24.80 5.43 12.10
N VAL A 45 -24.37 6.68 12.28
CA VAL A 45 -23.70 7.45 11.22
C VAL A 45 -22.32 6.86 10.90
N GLU A 46 -21.57 6.43 11.91
CA GLU A 46 -20.30 5.72 11.72
C GLU A 46 -20.50 4.36 11.04
N ALA A 47 -21.52 3.59 11.45
CA ALA A 47 -21.84 2.31 10.82
C ALA A 47 -22.24 2.50 9.35
N PHE A 48 -23.08 3.49 9.06
CA PHE A 48 -23.43 3.86 7.69
C PHE A 48 -22.21 4.25 6.85
N LEU A 49 -21.30 5.06 7.41
CA LEU A 49 -20.06 5.44 6.73
C LEU A 49 -19.20 4.20 6.40
N ARG A 50 -19.08 3.24 7.33
CA ARG A 50 -18.35 1.99 7.08
C ARG A 50 -18.96 1.19 5.94
N VAL A 51 -20.29 1.07 5.88
CA VAL A 51 -20.98 0.41 4.75
C VAL A 51 -20.65 1.10 3.42
N LYS A 52 -20.66 2.44 3.37
CA LYS A 52 -20.30 3.18 2.16
C LYS A 52 -18.82 3.04 1.78
N GLN A 53 -17.93 2.92 2.76
CA GLN A 53 -16.52 2.60 2.52
C GLN A 53 -16.36 1.21 1.91
N GLU A 54 -17.06 0.20 2.43
CA GLU A 54 -17.06 -1.15 1.87
C GLU A 54 -17.61 -1.18 0.44
N ASP A 55 -18.70 -0.46 0.16
CA ASP A 55 -19.26 -0.35 -1.19
C ASP A 55 -18.26 0.31 -2.15
N ALA A 56 -17.55 1.34 -1.69
CA ALA A 56 -16.47 1.96 -2.47
C ALA A 56 -15.32 0.98 -2.73
N LEU A 57 -14.92 0.17 -1.76
CA LEU A 57 -13.92 -0.88 -1.95
C LEU A 57 -14.39 -1.91 -2.99
N ARG A 58 -15.65 -2.34 -2.93
CA ARG A 58 -16.24 -3.29 -3.90
C ARG A 58 -16.26 -2.69 -5.31
N ASP A 59 -16.59 -1.40 -5.45
CA ASP A 59 -16.55 -0.70 -6.74
C ASP A 59 -15.12 -0.65 -7.32
N LEU A 60 -14.11 -0.39 -6.49
CA LEU A 60 -12.71 -0.43 -6.93
C LEU A 60 -12.31 -1.82 -7.46
N VAL A 61 -12.71 -2.89 -6.78
CA VAL A 61 -12.46 -4.26 -7.25
C VAL A 61 -13.08 -4.49 -8.62
N ARG A 62 -14.34 -4.05 -8.84
CA ARG A 62 -15.01 -4.15 -10.15
C ARG A 62 -14.26 -3.40 -11.24
N ARG A 63 -13.68 -2.24 -10.91
CA ARG A 63 -12.86 -1.41 -11.81
C ARG A 63 -11.41 -1.89 -11.95
N ARG A 64 -11.02 -2.98 -11.28
CA ARG A 64 -9.64 -3.48 -11.20
C ARG A 64 -8.65 -2.43 -10.70
N GLN A 65 -9.10 -1.59 -9.77
CA GLN A 65 -8.29 -0.58 -9.09
C GLN A 65 -8.08 -0.98 -7.63
N THR A 66 -6.98 -0.51 -7.04
CA THR A 66 -6.74 -0.62 -5.59
C THR A 66 -6.93 0.73 -4.91
N PRO A 67 -7.16 0.76 -3.58
CA PRO A 67 -7.22 2.01 -2.82
C PRO A 67 -5.96 2.86 -3.00
N GLU A 68 -4.79 2.22 -3.12
CA GLU A 68 -3.50 2.89 -3.36
C GLU A 68 -3.44 3.55 -4.75
N THR A 69 -3.89 2.87 -5.79
CA THR A 69 -3.92 3.47 -7.14
C THR A 69 -4.89 4.63 -7.20
N LEU A 70 -6.07 4.50 -6.56
CA LEU A 70 -7.03 5.59 -6.46
C LEU A 70 -6.43 6.80 -5.72
N ALA A 71 -5.74 6.55 -4.60
CA ALA A 71 -5.11 7.60 -3.81
C ALA A 71 -4.09 8.40 -4.62
N ARG A 72 -3.23 7.73 -5.40
CA ARG A 72 -2.27 8.41 -6.29
C ARG A 72 -2.98 9.22 -7.37
N ASP A 73 -4.00 8.65 -8.01
CA ASP A 73 -4.76 9.33 -9.06
C ASP A 73 -5.46 10.57 -8.51
N VAL A 74 -6.07 10.46 -7.32
CA VAL A 74 -6.71 11.58 -6.63
C VAL A 74 -5.69 12.65 -6.27
N ARG A 75 -4.57 12.27 -5.64
CA ARG A 75 -3.49 13.22 -5.33
C ARG A 75 -3.00 13.94 -6.59
N HIS A 76 -2.75 13.22 -7.67
CA HIS A 76 -2.31 13.80 -8.93
C HIS A 76 -3.32 14.82 -9.47
N LYS A 77 -4.62 14.47 -9.48
CA LYS A 77 -5.69 15.40 -9.90
C LYS A 77 -5.79 16.63 -8.98
N LEU A 78 -5.65 16.43 -7.68
CA LEU A 78 -5.76 17.49 -6.68
C LEU A 78 -4.53 18.41 -6.63
N LEU A 79 -3.37 17.98 -7.12
CA LEU A 79 -2.15 18.80 -7.13
C LEU A 79 -1.86 19.39 -8.53
N HIS A 80 -1.97 18.60 -9.60
CA HIS A 80 -1.49 18.96 -10.95
C HIS A 80 -2.58 19.36 -11.94
N GLN A 81 -3.59 20.12 -11.51
CA GLN A 81 -4.47 20.80 -12.47
C GLN A 81 -3.87 22.17 -12.78
N ASP A 82 -3.52 22.37 -14.06
CA ASP A 82 -3.01 23.62 -14.63
C ASP A 82 -4.11 24.69 -14.65
N THR A 83 -4.41 25.22 -13.48
CA THR A 83 -5.31 26.33 -13.30
C THR A 83 -4.49 27.44 -12.68
N THR A 84 -4.17 28.47 -13.46
CA THR A 84 -3.71 29.75 -12.93
C THR A 84 -4.77 30.28 -11.98
N VAL A 85 -4.57 30.07 -10.68
CA VAL A 85 -5.49 30.51 -9.63
C VAL A 85 -5.21 31.99 -9.36
N LEU A 86 -6.20 32.85 -9.58
CA LEU A 86 -6.15 34.22 -9.07
C LEU A 86 -6.26 34.17 -7.52
N PRO A 87 -5.45 34.94 -6.77
CA PRO A 87 -5.37 34.87 -5.30
C PRO A 87 -6.72 34.97 -4.58
N ASP A 88 -7.69 35.68 -5.15
CA ASP A 88 -8.98 35.95 -4.52
C ASP A 88 -9.97 34.77 -4.60
N HIS A 89 -9.67 33.72 -5.37
CA HIS A 89 -10.57 32.59 -5.63
C HIS A 89 -10.07 31.24 -5.10
N VAL A 90 -9.09 31.23 -4.19
CA VAL A 90 -8.49 29.98 -3.67
C VAL A 90 -9.53 29.03 -3.08
N GLY A 91 -10.49 29.54 -2.30
CA GLY A 91 -11.54 28.71 -1.68
C GLY A 91 -12.58 28.17 -2.66
N GLU A 92 -12.94 28.93 -3.70
CA GLU A 92 -13.83 28.46 -4.77
C GLU A 92 -13.15 27.39 -5.62
N HIS A 93 -11.88 27.61 -5.94
CA HIS A 93 -11.08 26.67 -6.70
C HIS A 93 -10.88 25.35 -5.95
N GLN A 94 -10.62 25.39 -4.65
CA GLN A 94 -10.55 24.21 -3.80
C GLN A 94 -11.87 23.42 -3.80
N ARG A 95 -13.02 24.10 -3.67
CA ARG A 95 -14.35 23.47 -3.76
C ARG A 95 -14.58 22.82 -5.12
N LEU A 96 -14.18 23.48 -6.21
CA LEU A 96 -14.28 22.95 -7.57
C LEU A 96 -13.45 21.66 -7.70
N ARG A 97 -12.18 21.67 -7.27
CA ARG A 97 -11.29 20.50 -7.35
C ARG A 97 -11.82 19.32 -6.54
N LEU A 98 -12.36 19.57 -5.35
CA LEU A 98 -13.01 18.54 -4.53
C LEU A 98 -14.26 17.96 -5.21
N SER A 99 -14.99 18.76 -5.98
CA SER A 99 -16.16 18.28 -6.75
C SER A 99 -15.79 17.32 -7.89
N LEU A 100 -14.53 17.35 -8.35
CA LEU A 100 -14.01 16.43 -9.37
C LEU A 100 -13.47 15.11 -8.78
N VAL A 101 -13.37 15.00 -7.45
CA VAL A 101 -12.96 13.76 -6.78
C VAL A 101 -14.06 12.71 -6.94
N PRO A 102 -13.75 11.48 -7.42
CA PRO A 102 -14.74 10.41 -7.53
C PRO A 102 -15.42 10.08 -6.20
N ASP A 103 -16.70 9.71 -6.21
CA ASP A 103 -17.44 9.40 -4.99
C ASP A 103 -16.79 8.28 -4.16
N ALA A 104 -16.24 7.24 -4.81
CA ALA A 104 -15.48 6.19 -4.14
C ALA A 104 -14.32 6.75 -3.31
N ALA A 105 -13.58 7.75 -3.84
CA ALA A 105 -12.50 8.40 -3.10
C ALA A 105 -13.02 9.26 -1.95
N ARG A 106 -14.15 9.95 -2.12
CA ARG A 106 -14.77 10.73 -1.03
C ARG A 106 -15.18 9.85 0.14
N HIS A 107 -15.77 8.69 -0.14
CA HIS A 107 -16.16 7.75 0.90
C HIS A 107 -14.94 7.10 1.58
N LEU A 108 -13.92 6.71 0.80
CA LEU A 108 -12.73 6.04 1.33
C LEU A 108 -11.81 6.95 2.14
N PHE A 109 -11.60 8.19 1.72
CA PHE A 109 -10.61 9.07 2.34
C PHE A 109 -11.23 10.14 3.24
N GLY A 110 -12.49 10.50 2.99
CA GLY A 110 -13.18 11.55 3.74
C GLY A 110 -12.72 12.96 3.38
N THR A 111 -13.57 13.94 3.69
CA THR A 111 -13.35 15.35 3.34
C THR A 111 -12.09 15.92 3.97
N ALA A 112 -11.79 15.58 5.24
CA ALA A 112 -10.63 16.15 5.93
C ALA A 112 -9.30 15.75 5.30
N ALA A 113 -9.15 14.46 4.95
CA ALA A 113 -7.95 13.99 4.28
C ALA A 113 -7.80 14.61 2.89
N LEU A 114 -8.88 14.68 2.11
CA LEU A 114 -8.86 15.31 0.78
C LEU A 114 -8.47 16.79 0.84
N ASN A 115 -8.93 17.53 1.87
CA ASN A 115 -8.51 18.93 2.07
C ASN A 115 -7.03 19.04 2.45
N ALA A 116 -6.53 18.13 3.30
CA ALA A 116 -5.13 18.14 3.69
C ALA A 116 -4.16 17.90 2.51
N VAL A 117 -4.60 17.28 1.41
CA VAL A 117 -3.76 17.08 0.22
C VAL A 117 -3.29 18.40 -0.39
N PHE A 118 -4.11 19.46 -0.36
CA PHE A 118 -3.80 20.74 -1.03
C PHE A 118 -2.67 21.53 -0.39
N LEU A 119 -2.22 21.14 0.80
CA LEU A 119 -1.11 21.83 1.45
C LEU A 119 0.18 21.58 0.69
N GLU A 120 0.88 22.65 0.32
CA GLU A 120 2.19 22.57 -0.32
C GLU A 120 3.20 21.89 0.61
N ASP A 121 4.22 21.28 0.00
CA ASP A 121 5.30 20.64 0.74
C ASP A 121 6.05 21.72 1.56
N GLY A 122 5.89 21.71 2.89
CA GLY A 122 6.44 22.72 3.79
C GLY A 122 5.47 23.24 4.87
N HIS A 123 4.16 23.10 4.68
CA HIS A 123 3.14 23.59 5.64
C HIS A 123 2.82 22.60 6.80
N GLY A 124 3.70 21.62 7.00
CA GLY A 124 3.60 20.61 8.04
C GLY A 124 3.01 19.27 7.58
N CYS A 125 2.81 18.38 8.55
CA CYS A 125 2.34 17.01 8.32
C CYS A 125 0.85 16.99 7.93
N ARG A 126 0.53 16.46 6.73
CA ARG A 126 -0.84 16.35 6.19
C ARG A 126 -1.74 15.47 7.06
N TRP A 127 -1.19 14.52 7.82
CA TRP A 127 -1.96 13.73 8.79
C TRP A 127 -2.48 14.57 9.96
N CYS A 128 -1.62 15.45 10.48
CA CYS A 128 -1.99 16.31 11.59
C CYS A 128 -2.98 17.39 11.09
N ARG A 129 -2.79 17.90 9.88
CA ARG A 129 -3.72 18.81 9.21
C ARG A 129 -5.07 18.18 8.90
N ALA A 130 -5.11 16.92 8.49
CA ALA A 130 -6.37 16.19 8.34
C ALA A 130 -7.12 16.09 9.67
N THR A 131 -6.41 15.96 10.80
CA THR A 131 -7.02 15.95 12.13
C THR A 131 -7.60 17.32 12.47
N GLU A 132 -6.85 18.40 12.25
CA GLU A 132 -7.31 19.78 12.45
C GLU A 132 -8.54 20.10 11.56
N TYR A 133 -8.52 19.69 10.29
CA TYR A 133 -9.69 19.85 9.39
C TYR A 133 -10.89 19.03 9.86
N ALA A 134 -10.67 17.82 10.38
CA ALA A 134 -11.74 17.00 10.91
C ALA A 134 -12.42 17.67 12.11
N GLU A 135 -11.64 18.21 13.04
CA GLU A 135 -12.13 18.96 14.19
C GLU A 135 -12.88 20.22 13.75
N PHE A 136 -12.28 21.03 12.88
CA PHE A 136 -12.87 22.29 12.42
C PHE A 136 -14.16 22.09 11.60
N LEU A 137 -14.17 21.13 10.67
CA LEU A 137 -15.30 20.89 9.78
C LEU A 137 -16.37 19.97 10.40
N GLY A 138 -16.08 19.33 11.54
CA GLY A 138 -16.93 18.29 12.11
C GLY A 138 -16.98 17.03 11.24
N THR A 139 -15.85 16.67 10.64
CA THR A 139 -15.71 15.48 9.78
C THR A 139 -14.79 14.45 10.43
N TRP A 140 -14.55 13.32 9.78
CA TRP A 140 -13.65 12.30 10.30
C TRP A 140 -12.24 12.43 9.70
N ALA A 141 -11.24 12.07 10.48
CA ALA A 141 -9.86 11.93 10.07
C ALA A 141 -9.41 10.47 10.24
N PRO A 142 -8.38 10.02 9.50
CA PRO A 142 -7.85 8.68 9.68
C PRO A 142 -7.30 8.48 11.10
N THR A 143 -7.82 7.46 11.78
CA THR A 143 -7.44 7.11 13.15
C THR A 143 -6.28 6.13 13.22
N ALA A 144 -6.02 5.40 12.14
CA ALA A 144 -4.93 4.44 12.00
C ALA A 144 -4.13 4.69 10.72
N TYR A 145 -2.91 4.17 10.69
CA TYR A 145 -2.08 4.17 9.50
C TYR A 145 -2.70 3.29 8.41
N GLY A 146 -2.69 3.79 7.17
CA GLY A 146 -3.10 3.04 5.99
C GLY A 146 -2.23 3.41 4.79
N VAL A 147 -1.83 2.40 4.01
CA VAL A 147 -0.97 2.60 2.82
C VAL A 147 -1.62 3.54 1.82
N ALA A 148 -2.93 3.44 1.61
CA ALA A 148 -3.65 4.34 0.72
C ALA A 148 -3.58 5.82 1.17
N PHE A 149 -3.60 6.10 2.49
CA PHE A 149 -3.40 7.46 2.99
C PHE A 149 -1.96 7.95 2.82
N ARG A 150 -0.96 7.06 2.95
CA ARG A 150 0.44 7.40 2.59
C ARG A 150 0.51 7.82 1.13
N GLU A 151 -0.11 7.07 0.23
CA GLU A 151 -0.13 7.40 -1.21
C GLU A 151 -0.88 8.71 -1.49
N LEU A 152 -2.02 8.93 -0.81
CA LEU A 152 -2.82 10.15 -0.95
C LEU A 152 -2.05 11.38 -0.49
N PHE A 153 -1.39 11.29 0.67
CA PHE A 153 -0.63 12.40 1.24
C PHE A 153 0.77 12.53 0.66
N GLY A 154 1.30 11.51 0.00
CA GLY A 154 2.66 11.51 -0.52
C GLY A 154 3.76 11.59 0.54
N GLN A 155 3.43 11.30 1.81
CA GLN A 155 4.37 11.40 2.92
C GLN A 155 4.04 10.42 4.05
N LEU A 156 5.05 10.13 4.86
CA LEU A 156 4.88 9.39 6.11
C LEU A 156 4.31 10.31 7.21
N PRO A 157 3.60 9.75 8.20
CA PRO A 157 3.28 10.47 9.44
C PRO A 157 4.55 11.04 10.09
N CYS A 158 4.46 12.25 10.62
CA CYS A 158 5.53 12.83 11.44
C CYS A 158 5.68 12.13 12.80
N GLU A 159 6.72 12.47 13.56
CA GLU A 159 7.02 11.89 14.88
C GLU A 159 5.89 12.04 15.90
N LYS A 160 5.05 13.08 15.79
CA LYS A 160 3.88 13.26 16.66
C LYS A 160 2.71 12.35 16.26
N CYS A 161 2.41 12.29 14.96
CA CYS A 161 1.25 11.58 14.44
C CYS A 161 1.53 10.05 14.30
N GLY A 162 2.78 9.66 14.06
CA GLY A 162 3.23 8.28 13.85
C GLY A 162 2.87 7.31 14.98
N PRO A 163 3.26 7.54 16.24
CA PRO A 163 3.00 6.62 17.34
C PRO A 163 1.51 6.26 17.49
N ARG A 164 0.62 7.25 17.39
CA ARG A 164 -0.84 7.04 17.44
C ARG A 164 -1.33 6.20 16.25
N LEU A 165 -0.89 6.54 15.04
CA LEU A 165 -1.38 5.91 13.81
C LEU A 165 -0.84 4.48 13.63
N TYR A 166 0.42 4.25 14.01
CA TYR A 166 1.05 2.93 13.94
C TYR A 166 0.66 2.03 15.11
N GLY A 167 0.22 2.58 16.25
CA GLY A 167 -0.10 1.82 17.46
C GLY A 167 -1.03 0.63 17.20
N VAL A 168 -2.13 0.85 16.47
CA VAL A 168 -3.09 -0.22 16.10
C VAL A 168 -2.45 -1.29 15.21
N VAL A 169 -1.65 -0.87 14.22
CA VAL A 169 -0.96 -1.81 13.32
C VAL A 169 0.06 -2.63 14.10
N MET A 170 0.84 -1.98 14.96
CA MET A 170 1.85 -2.63 15.79
C MET A 170 1.22 -3.57 16.82
N GLU A 171 0.07 -3.22 17.38
CA GLU A 171 -0.68 -4.10 18.28
C GLU A 171 -1.18 -5.35 17.56
N SER A 172 -1.71 -5.20 16.34
CA SER A 172 -2.11 -6.35 15.52
C SER A 172 -0.93 -7.26 15.14
N LEU A 173 0.22 -6.67 14.79
CA LEU A 173 1.46 -7.41 14.50
C LEU A 173 1.99 -8.11 15.76
N ARG A 174 1.94 -7.44 16.92
CA ARG A 174 2.31 -8.02 18.21
C ARG A 174 1.43 -9.23 18.54
N ALA A 175 0.13 -9.13 18.32
CA ALA A 175 -0.80 -10.25 18.53
C ALA A 175 -0.50 -11.45 17.62
N GLN A 176 -0.09 -11.22 16.37
CA GLN A 176 0.30 -12.29 15.44
C GLN A 176 1.61 -12.96 15.83
N VAL A 177 2.59 -12.21 16.31
CA VAL A 177 3.90 -12.74 16.74
C VAL A 177 3.80 -13.53 18.05
N HIS A 178 2.87 -13.16 18.94
CA HIS A 178 2.71 -13.79 20.26
C HIS A 178 1.50 -14.73 20.38
N ALA A 179 0.92 -15.19 19.26
CA ALA A 179 -0.28 -16.04 19.24
C ALA A 179 -0.14 -17.42 19.93
N GLY A 180 1.00 -17.72 20.57
CA GLY A 180 1.20 -18.92 21.38
C GLY A 180 2.30 -18.82 22.44
N GLY A 181 2.72 -17.61 22.83
CA GLY A 181 3.81 -17.42 23.81
C GLY A 181 3.40 -16.52 24.97
N GLU A 182 3.86 -16.86 26.18
CA GLU A 182 3.73 -16.00 27.35
C GLU A 182 4.12 -14.56 27.01
N ARG A 183 3.27 -13.62 27.45
CA ARG A 183 3.54 -12.19 27.37
C ARG A 183 4.89 -11.93 28.04
N ALA A 184 5.84 -11.34 27.32
CA ALA A 184 7.04 -10.81 27.97
C ALA A 184 6.56 -9.86 29.07
N ALA A 185 6.86 -10.19 30.33
CA ALA A 185 6.44 -9.41 31.48
C ALA A 185 6.83 -7.94 31.24
N ASP A 186 5.91 -7.02 31.57
CA ASP A 186 6.13 -5.59 31.46
C ASP A 186 7.19 -5.20 32.50
N GLY A 187 8.45 -5.37 32.10
CA GLY A 187 9.63 -5.24 32.92
C GLY A 187 10.76 -5.98 32.23
N ARG A 188 11.72 -5.25 31.65
CA ARG A 188 12.99 -5.84 31.22
C ARG A 188 13.76 -6.28 32.46
N VAL A 189 13.38 -7.41 33.04
CA VAL A 189 14.24 -8.13 33.97
C VAL A 189 15.31 -8.74 33.07
N ALA A 190 16.54 -8.24 33.20
CA ALA A 190 17.67 -8.86 32.54
C ALA A 190 17.66 -10.36 32.90
N PRO A 191 17.84 -11.29 31.95
CA PRO A 191 17.78 -12.71 32.24
C PRO A 191 18.72 -13.03 33.41
N SER A 192 18.25 -13.83 34.35
CA SER A 192 19.05 -14.28 35.48
C SER A 192 20.31 -15.00 34.99
N ALA A 193 21.37 -15.06 35.79
CA ALA A 193 22.60 -15.78 35.42
C ALA A 193 22.31 -17.24 35.01
N ALA A 194 21.36 -17.89 35.69
CA ALA A 194 20.93 -19.25 35.39
C ALA A 194 20.17 -19.39 34.06
N GLU A 195 19.40 -18.37 33.64
CA GLU A 195 18.73 -18.35 32.34
C GLU A 195 19.72 -18.07 31.21
N ARG A 196 20.73 -17.21 31.46
CA ARG A 196 21.83 -16.98 30.51
C ARG A 196 22.66 -18.25 30.32
N GLU A 197 23.00 -18.92 31.41
CA GLU A 197 23.75 -20.17 31.35
C GLU A 197 22.98 -21.26 30.61
N ARG A 198 21.67 -21.42 30.88
CA ARG A 198 20.81 -22.34 30.12
C ARG A 198 20.66 -21.96 28.65
N ALA A 199 20.57 -20.67 28.31
CA ALA A 199 20.51 -20.22 26.93
C ALA A 199 21.84 -20.44 26.19
N GLU A 200 22.97 -20.21 26.86
CA GLU A 200 24.30 -20.50 26.33
C GLU A 200 24.55 -22.00 26.20
N GLU A 201 24.08 -22.80 27.14
CA GLU A 201 24.16 -24.26 27.08
C GLU A 201 23.27 -24.82 25.97
N TRP A 202 22.05 -24.30 25.82
CA TRP A 202 21.18 -24.59 24.68
C TRP A 202 21.81 -24.17 23.35
N ALA A 203 22.46 -23.00 23.27
CA ALA A 203 23.16 -22.53 22.08
C ALA A 203 24.44 -23.34 21.78
N ARG A 204 25.11 -23.89 22.80
CA ARG A 204 26.25 -24.80 22.66
C ARG A 204 25.81 -26.18 22.16
N GLN A 205 24.71 -26.73 22.71
CA GLN A 205 24.14 -28.02 22.32
C GLN A 205 23.46 -27.97 20.95
N ARG A 206 22.85 -26.83 20.62
CA ARG A 206 22.34 -26.48 19.29
C ARG A 206 23.21 -25.41 18.69
N ALA A 207 24.51 -25.68 18.58
CA ALA A 207 25.33 -25.01 17.60
C ALA A 207 24.71 -25.34 16.23
N VAL A 208 23.71 -24.55 15.82
CA VAL A 208 23.38 -24.38 14.41
C VAL A 208 24.74 -24.09 13.83
N THR A 209 25.22 -25.02 13.03
CA THR A 209 26.44 -24.85 12.28
C THR A 209 26.23 -23.57 11.48
N ALA A 210 26.69 -22.45 12.02
CA ALA A 210 27.01 -21.24 11.30
C ALA A 210 28.24 -21.50 10.39
N ALA A 211 28.35 -22.72 9.85
CA ALA A 211 28.71 -22.91 8.47
C ALA A 211 27.56 -22.32 7.63
N ALA A 212 27.49 -20.99 7.61
CA ALA A 212 27.23 -20.32 6.35
C ALA A 212 28.33 -20.85 5.41
N LYS A 213 28.03 -21.95 4.71
CA LYS A 213 28.81 -22.32 3.54
C LYS A 213 28.87 -21.04 2.72
N PRO A 214 30.04 -20.50 2.37
CA PRO A 214 30.10 -19.41 1.41
C PRO A 214 29.28 -19.89 0.21
N VAL A 215 28.25 -19.13 -0.14
CA VAL A 215 27.36 -19.45 -1.24
C VAL A 215 28.25 -19.70 -2.44
N GLN A 216 28.41 -20.96 -2.81
CA GLN A 216 29.14 -21.30 -4.00
C GLN A 216 28.46 -20.60 -5.16
N GLN A 217 29.31 -20.08 -6.04
CA GLN A 217 29.07 -18.98 -6.95
C GLN A 217 28.04 -19.22 -8.06
N ASP A 218 27.22 -20.26 -7.96
CA ASP A 218 26.24 -20.63 -8.96
C ASP A 218 24.82 -20.58 -8.34
N ASP A 219 23.93 -19.85 -9.03
CA ASP A 219 22.46 -19.81 -8.88
C ASP A 219 21.78 -18.85 -7.88
N GLY A 220 22.50 -17.92 -7.25
CA GLY A 220 21.95 -17.00 -6.23
C GLY A 220 21.04 -15.84 -6.70
N GLY A 221 20.66 -15.73 -7.97
CA GLY A 221 19.75 -14.66 -8.45
C GLY A 221 20.02 -14.15 -9.85
N ARG A 222 21.25 -14.33 -10.36
CA ARG A 222 21.64 -13.96 -11.74
C ARG A 222 20.85 -14.74 -12.80
N ALA A 223 20.74 -16.05 -12.62
CA ALA A 223 19.95 -16.90 -13.51
C ALA A 223 18.46 -16.51 -13.51
N LEU A 224 17.94 -16.05 -12.36
CA LEU A 224 16.57 -15.61 -12.19
C LEU A 224 16.31 -14.27 -12.89
N VAL A 225 17.24 -13.30 -12.76
CA VAL A 225 17.21 -12.02 -13.45
C VAL A 225 17.32 -12.23 -14.97
N ALA A 226 18.26 -13.06 -15.43
CA ALA A 226 18.41 -13.39 -16.84
C ALA A 226 17.18 -14.11 -17.42
N LYS A 227 16.54 -15.00 -16.66
CA LYS A 227 15.27 -15.65 -17.05
C LYS A 227 14.15 -14.63 -17.18
N ARG A 228 13.96 -13.75 -16.19
CA ARG A 228 12.96 -12.67 -16.22
C ARG A 228 13.18 -11.69 -17.37
N LEU A 229 14.43 -11.39 -17.69
CA LEU A 229 14.78 -10.51 -18.83
C LEU A 229 14.39 -11.14 -20.17
N ARG A 230 14.64 -12.44 -20.36
CA ARG A 230 14.20 -13.19 -21.56
C ARG A 230 12.67 -13.24 -21.67
N GLU A 231 11.99 -13.55 -20.58
CA GLU A 231 10.52 -13.60 -20.54
C GLU A 231 9.90 -12.22 -20.84
N THR A 232 10.45 -11.15 -20.28
CA THR A 232 9.96 -9.78 -20.48
C THR A 232 10.18 -9.32 -21.93
N ARG A 233 11.33 -9.62 -22.53
CA ARG A 233 11.60 -9.33 -23.95
C ARG A 233 10.71 -10.14 -24.89
N ALA A 234 10.45 -11.41 -24.58
CA ALA A 234 9.52 -12.25 -25.36
C ALA A 234 8.09 -11.70 -25.32
N ARG A 235 7.62 -11.28 -24.13
CA ARG A 235 6.31 -10.64 -23.95
C ARG A 235 6.22 -9.30 -24.65
N ALA A 236 7.28 -8.48 -24.63
CA ALA A 236 7.33 -7.21 -25.35
C ALA A 236 7.21 -7.42 -26.87
N LYS A 237 7.89 -8.45 -27.41
CA LYS A 237 7.80 -8.83 -28.83
C LYS A 237 6.41 -9.35 -29.20
N ALA A 238 5.77 -10.13 -28.33
CA ALA A 238 4.40 -10.60 -28.52
C ALA A 238 3.38 -9.44 -28.49
N ALA A 239 3.50 -8.53 -27.52
CA ALA A 239 2.66 -7.34 -27.40
C ALA A 239 2.78 -6.41 -28.62
N LYS A 240 3.99 -6.28 -29.18
CA LYS A 240 4.21 -5.51 -30.41
C LYS A 240 3.52 -6.15 -31.63
N ARG A 241 3.43 -7.49 -31.69
CA ARG A 241 2.73 -8.22 -32.75
C ARG A 241 1.21 -8.16 -32.61
N SER A 242 0.69 -8.09 -31.39
CA SER A 242 -0.74 -8.00 -31.12
C SER A 242 -1.32 -6.58 -31.23
N GLY A 243 -0.50 -5.56 -31.53
CA GLY A 243 -0.93 -4.18 -31.72
C GLY A 243 -1.11 -3.37 -30.43
N ASP A 244 -0.81 -3.93 -29.25
CA ASP A 244 -0.93 -3.23 -27.97
C ASP A 244 0.32 -2.38 -27.70
N ARG A 245 0.29 -1.15 -28.22
CA ARG A 245 1.40 -0.19 -28.16
C ARG A 245 1.73 0.24 -26.73
N ALA A 246 0.71 0.45 -25.89
CA ALA A 246 0.90 0.92 -24.51
C ALA A 246 1.52 -0.16 -23.63
N TYR A 247 1.07 -1.41 -23.77
CA TYR A 247 1.64 -2.54 -23.06
C TYR A 247 3.06 -2.88 -23.53
N ALA A 248 3.32 -2.82 -24.84
CA ALA A 248 4.66 -3.03 -25.40
C ALA A 248 5.68 -2.00 -24.86
N LEU A 249 5.29 -0.72 -24.75
CA LEU A 249 6.15 0.33 -24.18
C LEU A 249 6.44 0.09 -22.69
N ARG A 250 5.44 -0.34 -21.91
CA ARG A 250 5.61 -0.67 -20.49
C ARG A 250 6.58 -1.84 -20.30
N LEU A 251 6.43 -2.90 -21.11
CA LEU A 251 7.33 -4.06 -21.06
C LEU A 251 8.75 -3.72 -21.53
N ALA A 252 8.90 -2.82 -22.51
CA ALA A 252 10.21 -2.31 -22.94
C ALA A 252 10.89 -1.50 -21.83
N GLN A 253 10.14 -0.69 -21.08
CA GLN A 253 10.67 0.04 -19.92
C GLN A 253 11.12 -0.93 -18.83
N MET A 254 10.28 -1.92 -18.49
CA MET A 254 10.59 -2.92 -17.47
C MET A 254 11.82 -3.77 -17.84
N ALA A 255 12.04 -4.06 -19.12
CA ALA A 255 13.28 -4.71 -19.58
C ALA A 255 14.53 -3.84 -19.36
N ARG A 256 14.45 -2.53 -19.62
CA ARG A 256 15.56 -1.58 -19.37
C ARG A 256 15.89 -1.44 -17.89
N ASP A 257 14.88 -1.45 -17.03
CA ASP A 257 15.09 -1.36 -15.58
C ASP A 257 15.73 -2.64 -15.04
N LEU A 258 15.30 -3.82 -15.51
CA LEU A 258 15.94 -5.10 -15.18
C LEU A 258 17.40 -5.19 -15.68
N GLU A 259 17.73 -4.56 -16.81
CA GLU A 259 19.11 -4.47 -17.31
C GLU A 259 19.99 -3.57 -16.43
N LYS A 260 19.45 -2.46 -15.95
CA LYS A 260 20.14 -1.57 -15.00
C LYS A 260 20.38 -2.24 -13.65
N ASP A 261 19.38 -2.97 -13.15
CA ASP A 261 19.50 -3.72 -11.91
C ASP A 261 20.52 -4.86 -12.04
N ALA A 262 20.52 -5.56 -13.18
CA ALA A 262 21.54 -6.57 -13.47
C ALA A 262 22.96 -5.97 -13.51
N ALA A 263 23.13 -4.81 -14.15
CA ALA A 263 24.42 -4.12 -14.22
C ALA A 263 24.92 -3.62 -12.85
N ARG A 264 24.00 -3.21 -11.95
CA ARG A 264 24.33 -2.77 -10.59
C ARG A 264 24.79 -3.93 -9.70
N VAL A 265 24.21 -5.11 -9.88
CA VAL A 265 24.56 -6.33 -9.10
C VAL A 265 25.89 -6.94 -9.57
N ASP A 266 26.26 -6.74 -10.84
CA ASP A 266 27.44 -7.39 -11.44
C ASP A 266 28.70 -6.51 -11.55
N GLY A 267 28.64 -5.23 -11.15
CA GLY A 267 29.81 -4.33 -11.18
C GLY A 267 30.34 -4.04 -12.60
N GLY A 268 29.58 -4.39 -13.63
CA GLY A 268 29.93 -4.23 -15.03
C GLY A 268 28.75 -4.58 -15.94
N ALA A 269 28.73 -4.03 -17.15
CA ALA A 269 27.65 -4.23 -18.10
C ALA A 269 27.49 -5.73 -18.41
N VAL A 270 26.35 -6.30 -18.02
CA VAL A 270 25.96 -7.67 -18.36
C VAL A 270 25.74 -7.73 -19.86
N THR A 271 26.81 -8.06 -20.60
CA THR A 271 26.66 -8.45 -22.00
C THR A 271 26.03 -9.84 -22.01
N ALA A 272 24.81 -9.90 -22.53
CA ALA A 272 24.09 -11.14 -22.72
C ALA A 272 24.82 -12.00 -23.77
N SER A 273 25.81 -12.78 -23.35
CA SER A 273 26.45 -13.77 -24.22
C SER A 273 26.86 -15.06 -23.48
N ALA A 274 26.06 -15.51 -22.52
CA ALA A 274 26.04 -16.92 -22.16
C ALA A 274 24.93 -17.62 -22.96
N ARG A 275 25.23 -18.00 -24.21
CA ARG A 275 24.46 -19.06 -24.87
C ARG A 275 24.68 -20.34 -24.05
N PRO A 276 23.63 -21.13 -23.74
CA PRO A 276 23.85 -22.43 -23.13
C PRO A 276 24.74 -23.24 -24.08
N GLY A 277 25.91 -23.65 -23.60
CA GLY A 277 26.82 -24.50 -24.36
C GLY A 277 26.05 -25.75 -24.81
N ARG A 278 26.00 -26.01 -26.12
CA ARG A 278 25.56 -27.31 -26.62
C ARG A 278 26.67 -28.31 -26.34
N LEU A 279 26.32 -29.42 -25.70
CA LEU A 279 27.19 -30.59 -25.69
C LEU A 279 27.39 -31.05 -27.14
N ARG A 280 28.50 -31.73 -27.45
CA ARG A 280 28.76 -32.29 -28.81
C ARG A 280 27.62 -33.20 -29.32
N CYS A 281 26.75 -33.68 -28.44
CA CYS A 281 25.54 -34.45 -28.77
C CYS A 281 24.30 -33.61 -29.15
N GLY A 282 24.37 -32.27 -29.11
CA GLY A 282 23.29 -31.39 -29.57
C GLY A 282 22.19 -31.07 -28.56
N HIS A 283 22.26 -31.56 -27.31
CA HIS A 283 21.27 -31.27 -26.26
C HIS A 283 21.65 -30.04 -25.41
N THR A 284 20.61 -29.34 -24.91
CA THR A 284 20.72 -28.22 -23.96
C THR A 284 20.99 -28.74 -22.56
N LEU A 285 21.99 -28.18 -21.88
CA LEU A 285 22.30 -28.45 -20.47
C LEU A 285 21.10 -28.08 -19.57
N ALA A 286 20.22 -29.04 -19.31
CA ALA A 286 19.31 -29.02 -18.18
C ALA A 286 19.94 -29.87 -17.07
N SER A 287 19.86 -29.37 -15.84
CA SER A 287 20.29 -30.06 -14.62
C SER A 287 19.60 -31.43 -14.51
N GLY A 288 20.37 -32.51 -14.74
CA GLY A 288 19.89 -33.89 -14.59
C GLY A 288 20.08 -34.84 -15.78
N CYS A 289 20.84 -34.47 -16.82
CA CYS A 289 21.08 -35.38 -17.94
C CYS A 289 22.14 -36.45 -17.60
N SER A 290 21.71 -37.69 -17.38
CA SER A 290 22.56 -38.87 -17.22
C SER A 290 22.94 -39.47 -18.59
N CYS A 291 23.92 -38.88 -19.26
CA CYS A 291 24.52 -39.53 -20.43
C CYS A 291 25.34 -40.75 -19.96
N PRO A 292 25.06 -41.98 -20.43
CA PRO A 292 25.90 -43.12 -20.13
C PRO A 292 27.29 -42.90 -20.76
N ARG A 293 28.34 -42.94 -19.93
CA ARG A 293 29.74 -43.00 -20.38
C ARG A 293 29.88 -44.17 -21.34
N ARG A 294 30.03 -43.91 -22.64
CA ARG A 294 30.50 -44.93 -23.57
C ARG A 294 32.00 -45.11 -23.36
N ALA A 295 32.35 -46.37 -23.11
CA ALA A 295 33.68 -46.85 -22.85
C ALA A 295 34.67 -46.56 -24.00
N SER A 296 35.93 -46.36 -23.60
CA SER A 296 37.16 -46.74 -24.29
C SER A 296 36.98 -47.49 -25.62
N THR A 297 37.60 -47.00 -26.68
CA THR A 297 38.49 -47.80 -27.54
C THR A 297 39.34 -46.89 -28.43
N ARG A 298 40.50 -47.44 -28.80
CA ARG A 298 41.70 -46.84 -29.41
C ARG A 298 41.46 -46.05 -30.69
#